data_AF-A0A0B8NZ04-F1
#
_entry.id   AF-A0A0B8NZ04-F1
#
_cell.length_a   1.000
_cell.length_b   1.000
_cell.length_c   1.000
_cell.angle_alpha   90.00
_cell.angle_beta   90.00
_cell.angle_gamma   90.00
#
_symmetry.space_group_name_H-M   'P 1'
#
loop_
_entity.id
_entity.type
_entity.pdbx_description
1 polymer ?
#
loop_
_entity_poly.entity_id
_entity_poly.type
_entity_poly.pdbx_seq_one_letter_code
_entity_poly.pdbx_strand_id
1 'polypeptide(L)' 'MSLLLAKRASLKVTSGQDLKLLVSDKSSVEDMVRYFERHQWRTQLEHASDCYQLTIIKE' A
#
# COMPACT_ATOMS: atom_id res chain seq x y z
N MET A 1 -0.19 3.34 13.29
CA MET A 1 -0.19 1.85 13.34
C MET A 1 -0.44 1.20 11.97
N SER A 2 -1.07 1.90 11.02
CA SER A 2 -1.46 1.43 9.69
C SER A 2 -0.30 0.81 8.89
N LEU A 3 0.88 1.44 8.90
CA LEU A 3 2.05 0.95 8.15
C LEU A 3 2.51 -0.46 8.55
N LEU A 4 2.46 -0.82 9.84
CA LEU A 4 2.87 -2.15 10.30
C LEU A 4 1.95 -3.25 9.76
N LEU A 5 0.65 -2.95 9.66
CA LEU A 5 -0.33 -3.87 9.07
C LEU A 5 -0.08 -4.04 7.58
N ALA A 6 0.18 -2.95 6.86
CA ALA A 6 0.54 -2.99 5.44
C ALA A 6 1.80 -3.83 5.20
N LYS A 7 2.84 -3.66 6.03
CA LYS A 7 4.06 -4.49 5.99
C LYS A 7 3.80 -5.97 6.24
N ARG A 8 2.93 -6.30 7.21
CA ARG A 8 2.61 -7.70 7.50
C ARG A 8 1.78 -8.34 6.39
N ALA A 9 0.86 -7.58 5.79
CA ALA A 9 0.07 -8.02 4.65
C ALA A 9 0.97 -8.25 3.43
N SER A 10 1.93 -7.34 3.19
CA SER A 10 2.84 -7.40 2.06
C SER A 10 3.80 -8.59 2.08
N LEU A 11 4.12 -9.14 3.27
CA LEU A 11 4.92 -10.37 3.39
C LEU A 11 4.23 -11.60 2.81
N LYS A 12 2.89 -11.61 2.74
CA LYS A 12 2.11 -12.71 2.18
C LYS A 12 1.92 -12.60 0.66
N VAL A 13 2.31 -11.48 0.07
CA VAL A 13 2.16 -11.20 -1.37
C VAL A 13 3.31 -11.87 -2.12
N THR A 14 2.94 -12.75 -3.04
CA THR A 14 3.89 -13.44 -3.94
C THR A 14 4.12 -12.59 -5.19
N SER A 15 5.27 -12.72 -5.86
CA SER A 15 5.52 -12.02 -7.11
C SER A 15 4.43 -12.31 -8.14
N GLY A 16 3.92 -11.25 -8.78
CA GLY A 16 2.76 -11.29 -9.68
C GLY A 16 1.40 -11.11 -9.01
N GLN A 17 1.32 -11.00 -7.67
CA GLN A 17 0.09 -10.67 -6.95
C GLN A 17 0.01 -9.19 -6.59
N ASP A 18 -1.21 -8.66 -6.60
CA ASP A 18 -1.54 -7.33 -6.13
C ASP A 18 -2.11 -7.35 -4.70
N LEU A 19 -1.76 -6.33 -3.93
CA LEU A 19 -2.30 -6.09 -2.60
C LEU A 19 -3.03 -4.75 -2.60
N LYS A 20 -4.33 -4.79 -2.34
CA LYS A 20 -5.18 -3.61 -2.21
C LYS A 20 -5.39 -3.27 -0.74
N LEU A 21 -5.12 -2.03 -0.38
CA LEU A 21 -5.29 -1.49 0.96
C LEU A 21 -6.25 -0.30 0.90
N LEU A 22 -7.27 -0.31 1.75
CA LEU A 22 -8.13 0.85 1.98
C LEU A 22 -7.66 1.56 3.23
N VAL A 23 -7.36 2.85 3.10
CA VAL A 23 -6.77 3.68 4.14
C VAL A 23 -7.55 4.99 4.21
N SER A 24 -8.18 5.29 5.33
CA SER A 24 -8.93 6.56 5.49
C SER A 24 -8.02 7.76 5.76
N ASP A 25 -6.83 7.52 6.32
CA ASP A 25 -5.90 8.56 6.72
C ASP A 25 -4.83 8.85 5.66
N LYS A 26 -4.73 10.12 5.27
CA LYS A 26 -3.77 10.60 4.26
C LYS A 26 -2.31 10.40 4.71
N SER A 27 -2.00 10.70 5.98
CA SER A 27 -0.62 10.58 6.46
C SER A 27 -0.14 9.13 6.43
N SER A 28 -1.01 8.20 6.81
CA SER A 28 -0.77 6.76 6.73
C SER A 28 -0.53 6.28 5.30
N VAL A 29 -1.30 6.74 4.32
CA VAL A 29 -1.14 6.27 2.93
C VAL A 29 0.13 6.79 2.30
N GLU A 30 0.52 8.04 2.58
CA GLU A 30 1.78 8.62 2.11
C GLU A 30 2.99 7.87 2.68
N ASP A 31 2.96 7.51 3.97
CA ASP A 31 4.01 6.70 4.60
C ASP A 31 4.10 5.30 3.99
N MET A 32 2.95 4.68 3.64
CA MET A 32 2.92 3.39 2.96
C MET A 32 3.52 3.48 1.56
N VAL A 33 3.11 4.47 0.75
CA VAL A 33 3.63 4.70 -0.60
C VAL A 33 5.15 4.85 -0.55
N ARG A 34 5.66 5.75 0.30
CA ARG A 34 7.11 5.97 0.49
C ARG A 34 7.85 4.69 0.89
N TYR A 35 7.24 3.86 1.73
CA TYR A 35 7.83 2.59 2.14
C TYR A 35 7.93 1.61 0.97
N PHE A 36 6.84 1.40 0.22
CA PHE A 36 6.80 0.42 -0.87
C PHE A 36 7.64 0.86 -2.09
N GLU A 37 7.63 2.15 -2.44
CA GLU A 37 8.49 2.69 -3.49
C GLU A 37 9.98 2.50 -3.15
N ARG A 38 10.39 2.69 -1.89
CA ARG A 38 11.76 2.42 -1.43
C ARG A 38 12.15 0.94 -1.55
N HIS A 39 11.19 0.03 -1.54
CA HIS A 39 11.43 -1.41 -1.72
C HIS A 39 11.34 -1.83 -3.20
N GLN A 40 11.28 -0.88 -4.13
CA GLN A 40 11.15 -1.09 -5.58
C GLN A 40 9.83 -1.77 -5.98
N TRP A 41 8.79 -1.60 -5.19
CA TRP A 41 7.47 -2.14 -5.52
C TRP A 41 6.66 -1.09 -6.25
N ARG A 42 5.81 -1.53 -7.17
CA ARG A 42 4.95 -0.62 -7.92
C ARG A 42 3.72 -0.29 -7.09
N THR A 43 3.46 1.01 -6.90
CA THR A 43 2.32 1.51 -6.14
C THR A 43 1.37 2.31 -7.04
N GLN A 44 0.07 2.10 -6.86
CA GLN A 44 -1.00 2.89 -7.47
C GLN A 44 -1.90 3.43 -6.37
N LEU A 45 -2.06 4.74 -6.31
CA LEU A 45 -2.89 5.41 -5.33
C LEU A 45 -4.11 6.00 -6.02
N GLU A 46 -5.29 5.58 -5.58
CA GLU A 46 -6.57 6.13 -6.00
C GLU A 46 -7.23 6.81 -4.80
N HIS A 47 -7.81 7.98 -5.02
CA HIS A 47 -8.57 8.69 -4.01
C HIS A 47 -10.06 8.47 -4.26
N ALA A 48 -10.73 7.80 -3.32
CA ALA A 48 -12.18 7.68 -3.25
C ALA A 48 -12.70 8.63 -2.15
N SER A 49 -13.95 9.08 -2.26
CA SER A 49 -14.52 10.21 -1.49
C SER A 49 -14.08 10.32 -0.03
N ASP A 50 -14.09 9.21 0.73
CA ASP A 50 -13.74 9.19 2.16
C ASP A 50 -12.51 8.30 2.48
N CYS A 51 -11.84 7.74 1.47
CA CYS A 51 -10.69 6.87 1.68
C CYS A 51 -9.74 6.80 0.49
N TYR A 52 -8.50 6.45 0.78
CA TYR A 52 -7.45 6.17 -0.18
C TYR A 52 -7.39 4.67 -0.45
N GLN A 53 -7.43 4.29 -1.71
CA GLN A 53 -7.16 2.94 -2.17
C GLN A 53 -5.72 2.87 -2.67
N LEU A 54 -4.88 2.14 -1.95
CA LEU A 54 -3.51 1.88 -2.32
C LEU A 54 -3.39 0.46 -2.87
N THR A 55 -3.06 0.33 -4.15
CA THR A 55 -2.73 -0.94 -4.79
C THR A 55 -1.23 -1.08 -4.90
N ILE A 56 -0.70 -2.21 -4.44
CA ILE A 56 0.72 -2.53 -4.41
C ILE A 56 0.94 -3.77 -5.25
N ILE A 57 1.82 -3.69 -6.24
CA ILE A 57 2.14 -4.78 -7.15
C ILE A 57 3.60 -5.16 -6.92
N LYS A 58 3.80 -6.42 -6.53
CA LYS A 58 5.12 -7.00 -6.32
C LYS A 58 5.55 -7.71 -7.60
N GLU A 59 6.57 -7.18 -8.26
CA GLU A 59 7.19 -7.82 -9.43
C GLU A 59 7.97 -9.09 -9.05
#